data_AF-A0A3B0T0F9-F1
#
_entry.id   AF-A0A3B0T0F9-F1
#
_cell.length_a   1.000
_cell.length_b   1.000
_cell.length_c   1.000
_cell.angle_alpha   90.00
_cell.angle_beta   90.00
_cell.angle_gamma   90.00
#
_symmetry.space_group_name_H-M   'P 1'
#
loop_
_entity.id
_entity.type
_entity.pdbx_description
1 polymer ?
#
loop_
_entity_poly.entity_id
_entity_poly.type
_entity_poly.pdbx_seq_one_letter_code
_entity_poly.pdbx_strand_id
1 'polypeptide(L)'
;MFDFAFSPVPVRDDLKLTYRTIWEHFARPGPTMDAKQRSALLAAARSGRSEPAVPAEGSALWHLGATLYADPAAVTESTVRDAADQAGDAAATETVGLVAMLSAVDGAHRALGVALEPLPAPAPGPATQNIASGLKRRRTHLPMPSGAIPSALDLVPEVAKVYRDSFGPQYMSESDMAFSDFERTPGLNRAQIELVSSRTSFINECFY
;
A
#
# COMPACT_ATOMS: atom_id res chain seq x y z
N MET A 1 -6.77 -13.15 13.85
CA MET A 1 -6.38 -12.16 12.83
C MET A 1 -5.93 -10.90 13.57
N PHE A 2 -4.64 -10.56 13.46
CA PHE A 2 -3.99 -9.42 14.12
C PHE A 2 -4.12 -9.40 15.66
N ASP A 3 -3.90 -10.54 16.32
CA ASP A 3 -3.89 -10.61 17.79
C ASP A 3 -2.57 -10.11 18.40
N PHE A 4 -1.46 -10.17 17.64
CA PHE A 4 -0.11 -9.83 18.09
C PHE A 4 0.30 -10.56 19.38
N ALA A 5 -0.11 -11.83 19.54
CA ALA A 5 0.06 -12.60 20.78
C ALA A 5 1.52 -12.70 21.30
N PHE A 6 2.51 -12.60 20.41
CA PHE A 6 3.94 -12.66 20.75
C PHE A 6 4.68 -11.32 20.60
N SER A 7 3.94 -10.21 20.49
CA SER A 7 4.55 -8.89 20.39
C SER A 7 5.27 -8.52 21.70
N PRO A 8 6.50 -7.96 21.64
CA PRO A 8 7.24 -7.55 22.83
C PRO A 8 6.62 -6.33 23.53
N VAL A 9 5.70 -5.64 22.87
CA VAL A 9 4.99 -4.47 23.40
C VAL A 9 3.48 -4.57 23.10
N PRO A 10 2.61 -3.94 23.91
CA PRO A 10 1.19 -3.87 23.60
C PRO A 10 0.95 -3.19 22.25
N VAL A 11 0.15 -3.81 21.39
CA VAL A 11 -0.29 -3.23 20.11
C VAL A 11 -1.67 -2.61 20.30
N ARG A 12 -1.81 -1.34 19.90
CA ARG A 12 -3.05 -0.58 20.06
C ARG A 12 -4.19 -1.17 19.22
N ASP A 13 -5.41 -1.07 19.73
CA ASP A 13 -6.58 -1.68 19.09
C ASP A 13 -7.02 -0.94 17.81
N ASP A 14 -6.78 0.36 17.70
CA ASP A 14 -7.01 1.12 16.48
C ASP A 14 -6.14 0.61 15.33
N LEU A 15 -4.86 0.30 15.61
CA LEU A 15 -3.95 -0.27 14.63
C LEU A 15 -4.38 -1.69 14.20
N LYS A 16 -4.76 -2.55 15.16
CA LYS A 16 -5.29 -3.89 14.85
C LYS A 16 -6.57 -3.81 14.01
N LEU A 17 -7.46 -2.85 14.30
CA LEU A 17 -8.68 -2.63 13.53
C LEU A 17 -8.34 -2.19 12.10
N THR A 18 -7.43 -1.23 11.92
CA THR A 18 -6.96 -0.81 10.60
C THR A 18 -6.38 -1.97 9.79
N TYR A 19 -5.56 -2.83 10.40
CA TYR A 19 -5.00 -3.98 9.70
C TYR A 19 -6.07 -5.00 9.29
N ARG A 20 -7.08 -5.23 10.13
CA ARG A 20 -8.26 -6.02 9.75
C ARG A 20 -8.99 -5.39 8.56
N THR A 21 -9.24 -4.08 8.56
CA THR A 21 -9.87 -3.37 7.44
C THR A 21 -9.07 -3.51 6.15
N ILE A 22 -7.74 -3.41 6.21
CA ILE A 22 -6.85 -3.61 5.05
C ILE A 22 -6.97 -5.05 4.53
N TRP A 23 -6.98 -6.05 5.41
CA TRP A 23 -7.14 -7.45 4.99
C TRP A 23 -8.51 -7.75 4.40
N GLU A 24 -9.57 -7.22 5.01
CA GLU A 24 -10.92 -7.33 4.44
C GLU A 24 -11.00 -6.66 3.06
N HIS A 25 -10.26 -5.57 2.85
CA HIS A 25 -10.15 -4.93 1.54
C HIS A 25 -9.41 -5.83 0.53
N PHE A 26 -8.28 -6.45 0.92
CA PHE A 26 -7.55 -7.41 0.07
C PHE A 26 -8.40 -8.61 -0.33
N ALA A 27 -9.29 -9.06 0.55
CA ALA A 27 -10.17 -10.19 0.30
C ALA A 27 -11.28 -9.90 -0.72
N ARG A 28 -11.58 -8.63 -1.01
CA ARG A 28 -12.69 -8.23 -1.91
C ARG A 28 -12.18 -7.87 -3.30
N PRO A 29 -13.02 -8.03 -4.34
CA PRO A 29 -12.72 -7.47 -5.66
C PRO A 29 -12.45 -5.97 -5.58
N GLY A 30 -11.54 -5.51 -6.44
CA GLY A 30 -11.13 -4.13 -6.56
C GLY A 30 -11.51 -3.46 -7.86
N PRO A 31 -11.05 -2.23 -8.09
CA PRO A 31 -11.35 -1.47 -9.29
C PRO A 31 -11.00 -2.19 -10.59
N THR A 32 -9.82 -2.79 -10.69
CA THR A 32 -9.36 -3.47 -11.92
C THR A 32 -9.18 -4.97 -11.76
N MET A 33 -8.86 -5.44 -10.56
CA MET A 33 -8.59 -6.86 -10.27
C MET A 33 -9.71 -7.49 -9.46
N ASP A 34 -10.06 -8.74 -9.77
CA ASP A 34 -10.85 -9.56 -8.85
C ASP A 34 -10.03 -9.95 -7.60
N ALA A 35 -10.68 -10.51 -6.59
CA ALA A 35 -9.99 -10.85 -5.34
C ALA A 35 -8.92 -11.95 -5.52
N LYS A 36 -9.07 -12.85 -6.49
CA LYS A 36 -8.08 -13.92 -6.76
C LYS A 36 -6.82 -13.33 -7.37
N GLN A 37 -6.97 -12.41 -8.33
CA GLN A 37 -5.87 -11.65 -8.93
C GLN A 37 -5.13 -10.83 -7.87
N ARG A 38 -5.85 -10.10 -7.00
CA ARG A 38 -5.25 -9.37 -5.86
C ARG A 38 -4.47 -10.28 -4.93
N SER A 39 -5.08 -11.39 -4.52
CA SER A 39 -4.45 -12.36 -3.61
C SER A 39 -3.17 -12.94 -4.22
N ALA A 40 -3.21 -13.29 -5.51
CA ALA A 40 -2.02 -13.75 -6.23
C ALA A 40 -0.95 -12.65 -6.28
N LEU A 41 -1.29 -11.39 -6.62
CA LEU A 41 -0.39 -10.22 -6.64
C LEU A 41 0.37 -10.03 -5.34
N LEU A 42 -0.37 -10.01 -4.24
CA LEU A 42 0.19 -9.87 -2.90
C LEU A 42 1.08 -11.05 -2.52
N ALA A 43 0.70 -12.28 -2.89
CA ALA A 43 1.49 -13.48 -2.63
C ALA A 43 2.82 -13.49 -3.42
N ALA A 44 2.78 -13.09 -4.70
CA ALA A 44 3.98 -12.97 -5.52
C ALA A 44 4.94 -11.93 -4.95
N ALA A 45 4.44 -10.73 -4.61
CA ALA A 45 5.22 -9.67 -3.96
C ALA A 45 5.88 -10.17 -2.66
N ARG A 46 5.12 -10.84 -1.77
CA ARG A 46 5.66 -11.42 -0.53
C ARG A 46 6.74 -12.48 -0.75
N SER A 47 6.60 -13.29 -1.79
CA SER A 47 7.55 -14.38 -2.08
C SER A 47 8.80 -13.92 -2.83
N GLY A 48 8.87 -12.65 -3.23
CA GLY A 48 9.92 -12.12 -4.10
C GLY A 48 9.89 -12.70 -5.51
N ARG A 49 8.78 -13.34 -5.92
CA ARG A 49 8.61 -13.87 -7.27
C ARG A 49 8.07 -12.76 -8.16
N SER A 50 8.76 -12.51 -9.27
CA SER A 50 8.28 -11.59 -10.32
C SER A 50 7.20 -12.20 -11.21
N GLU A 51 6.93 -13.52 -11.14
CA GLU A 51 5.86 -14.19 -11.89
C GLU A 51 5.27 -15.38 -11.10
N PRO A 52 3.94 -15.61 -11.13
CA PRO A 52 3.32 -16.83 -10.62
C PRO A 52 3.63 -18.03 -11.54
N ALA A 53 3.49 -19.26 -11.01
CA ALA A 53 3.76 -20.51 -11.73
C ALA A 53 2.76 -20.86 -12.85
N VAL A 54 1.82 -19.95 -13.17
CA VAL A 54 0.82 -20.11 -14.24
C VAL A 54 0.95 -18.91 -15.18
N PRO A 55 1.14 -19.12 -16.50
CA PRO A 55 1.48 -18.03 -17.41
C PRO A 55 0.25 -17.29 -17.95
N ALA A 56 0.49 -16.02 -18.30
CA ALA A 56 -0.20 -15.14 -19.26
C ALA A 56 -0.95 -13.93 -18.66
N GLU A 57 -0.51 -12.74 -19.09
CA GLU A 57 -1.01 -11.38 -18.78
C GLU A 57 -0.63 -10.83 -17.38
N GLY A 58 0.11 -9.70 -17.37
CA GLY A 58 0.44 -8.94 -16.15
C GLY A 58 1.89 -8.98 -15.64
N SER A 59 2.86 -9.54 -16.37
CA SER A 59 4.28 -9.64 -15.93
C SER A 59 4.85 -8.31 -15.40
N ALA A 60 4.49 -7.19 -16.03
CA ALA A 60 4.92 -5.87 -15.57
C ALA A 60 4.26 -5.44 -14.24
N LEU A 61 3.00 -5.80 -13.96
CA LEU A 61 2.37 -5.54 -12.65
C LEU A 61 3.02 -6.37 -11.55
N TRP A 62 3.33 -7.64 -11.85
CA TRP A 62 4.04 -8.53 -10.93
C TRP A 62 5.44 -8.01 -10.62
N HIS A 63 6.18 -7.59 -11.64
CA HIS A 63 7.49 -6.99 -11.48
C HIS A 63 7.43 -5.68 -10.67
N LEU A 64 6.48 -4.79 -10.98
CA LEU A 64 6.24 -3.57 -10.22
C LEU A 64 5.95 -3.88 -8.75
N GLY A 65 5.02 -4.81 -8.49
CA GLY A 65 4.64 -5.18 -7.13
C GLY A 65 5.75 -5.84 -6.32
N ALA A 66 6.51 -6.75 -6.94
CA ALA A 66 7.66 -7.40 -6.30
C ALA A 66 8.78 -6.39 -6.01
N THR A 67 9.06 -5.47 -6.95
CA THR A 67 10.09 -4.43 -6.77
C THR A 67 9.67 -3.46 -5.67
N LEU A 68 8.44 -2.94 -5.71
CA LEU A 68 7.90 -2.05 -4.67
C LEU A 68 7.98 -2.66 -3.26
N TYR A 69 7.72 -3.96 -3.13
CA TYR A 69 7.73 -4.64 -1.84
C TYR A 69 9.13 -4.91 -1.31
N ALA A 70 10.06 -5.28 -2.19
CA ALA A 70 11.41 -5.70 -1.81
C ALA A 70 12.40 -4.54 -1.71
N ASP A 71 12.36 -3.62 -2.68
CA ASP A 71 13.26 -2.49 -2.81
C ASP A 71 12.54 -1.32 -3.53
N PRO A 72 11.77 -0.50 -2.81
CA PRO A 72 11.02 0.60 -3.41
C PRO A 72 11.93 1.66 -4.07
N ALA A 73 13.20 1.78 -3.66
CA ALA A 73 14.16 2.69 -4.29
C ALA A 73 14.57 2.22 -5.70
N ALA A 74 14.46 0.93 -5.99
CA ALA A 74 14.71 0.38 -7.32
C ALA A 74 13.55 0.60 -8.32
N VAL A 75 12.43 1.20 -7.89
CA VAL A 75 11.32 1.50 -8.78
C VAL A 75 11.66 2.69 -9.67
N THR A 76 11.70 2.44 -10.97
CA THR A 76 12.01 3.45 -11.99
C THR A 76 10.77 3.90 -12.74
N GLU A 77 10.88 4.99 -13.52
CA GLU A 77 9.83 5.38 -14.46
C GLU A 77 9.44 4.23 -15.38
N SER A 78 10.42 3.51 -15.96
CA SER A 78 10.13 2.40 -16.88
C SER A 78 9.35 1.29 -16.19
N THR A 79 9.70 0.93 -14.95
CA THR A 79 8.96 -0.10 -14.18
C THR A 79 7.47 0.25 -14.05
N VAL A 80 7.16 1.52 -13.78
CA VAL A 80 5.77 1.99 -13.64
C VAL A 80 5.08 2.13 -15.00
N ARG A 81 5.79 2.65 -16.01
CA ARG A 81 5.27 2.86 -17.37
C ARG A 81 4.95 1.54 -18.06
N ASP A 82 5.82 0.55 -17.97
CA ASP A 82 5.61 -0.77 -18.57
C ASP A 82 4.36 -1.43 -18.00
N ALA A 83 4.16 -1.32 -16.68
CA ALA A 83 2.97 -1.83 -16.01
C ALA A 83 1.70 -1.10 -16.48
N ALA A 84 1.74 0.23 -16.56
CA ALA A 84 0.62 1.05 -16.99
C ALA A 84 0.28 0.87 -18.48
N ASP A 85 1.27 0.66 -19.34
CA ASP A 85 1.08 0.49 -20.78
C ASP A 85 0.56 -0.92 -21.11
N GLN A 86 0.93 -1.95 -20.32
CA GLN A 86 0.45 -3.32 -20.51
C GLN A 86 -0.92 -3.57 -19.88
N ALA A 87 -1.17 -3.06 -18.66
CA ALA A 87 -2.37 -3.39 -17.89
C ALA A 87 -3.30 -2.19 -17.60
N GLY A 88 -2.90 -0.99 -18.03
CA GLY A 88 -3.63 0.25 -17.80
C GLY A 88 -3.21 0.96 -16.51
N ASP A 89 -3.33 2.29 -16.53
CA ASP A 89 -3.00 3.17 -15.39
C ASP A 89 -3.70 2.75 -14.10
N ALA A 90 -4.99 2.37 -14.18
CA ALA A 90 -5.77 2.00 -13.00
C ALA A 90 -5.23 0.73 -12.33
N ALA A 91 -4.78 -0.26 -13.10
CA ALA A 91 -4.23 -1.50 -12.56
C ALA A 91 -2.85 -1.30 -11.94
N ALA A 92 -2.02 -0.45 -12.55
CA ALA A 92 -0.75 -0.03 -11.98
C ALA A 92 -0.95 0.76 -10.66
N THR A 93 -1.90 1.71 -10.62
CA THR A 93 -2.22 2.45 -9.39
C THR A 93 -2.80 1.54 -8.31
N GLU A 94 -3.67 0.60 -8.67
CA GLU A 94 -4.18 -0.40 -7.73
C GLU A 94 -3.04 -1.26 -7.15
N THR A 95 -2.10 -1.71 -7.98
CA THR A 95 -0.92 -2.47 -7.55
C THR A 95 -0.08 -1.69 -6.55
N VAL A 96 0.22 -0.42 -6.84
CA VAL A 96 0.96 0.47 -5.93
C VAL A 96 0.26 0.57 -4.58
N GLY A 97 -1.06 0.82 -4.57
CA GLY A 97 -1.82 0.96 -3.33
C GLY A 97 -1.87 -0.32 -2.50
N LEU A 98 -2.11 -1.47 -3.14
CA LEU A 98 -2.16 -2.77 -2.47
C LEU A 98 -0.80 -3.13 -1.86
N VAL A 99 0.29 -2.98 -2.62
CA VAL A 99 1.64 -3.30 -2.14
C VAL A 99 2.13 -2.33 -1.07
N ALA A 100 1.77 -1.04 -1.15
CA ALA A 100 2.09 -0.07 -0.10
C ALA A 100 1.43 -0.46 1.23
N MET A 101 0.13 -0.79 1.22
CA MET A 101 -0.58 -1.24 2.43
C MET A 101 -0.03 -2.56 2.96
N LEU A 102 0.28 -3.51 2.07
CA LEU A 102 0.91 -4.78 2.44
C LEU A 102 2.25 -4.56 3.14
N SER A 103 3.10 -3.70 2.56
CA SER A 103 4.42 -3.36 3.10
C SER A 103 4.32 -2.71 4.47
N ALA A 104 3.31 -1.85 4.67
CA ALA A 104 3.08 -1.19 5.95
C ALA A 104 2.71 -2.20 7.06
N VAL A 105 1.77 -3.13 6.77
CA VAL A 105 1.37 -4.15 7.74
C VAL A 105 2.49 -5.15 7.99
N ASP A 106 3.14 -5.67 6.94
CA ASP A 106 4.23 -6.65 7.08
C ASP A 106 5.46 -6.02 7.75
N GLY A 107 5.74 -4.75 7.46
CA GLY A 107 6.78 -3.97 8.11
C GLY A 107 6.57 -3.88 9.62
N ALA A 108 5.33 -3.63 10.06
CA ALA A 108 5.01 -3.62 11.48
C ALA A 108 5.20 -5.00 12.15
N HIS A 109 4.79 -6.09 11.48
CA HIS A 109 5.01 -7.44 12.00
C HIS A 109 6.49 -7.77 12.12
N ARG A 110 7.29 -7.45 11.09
CA ARG A 110 8.75 -7.62 11.12
C ARG A 110 9.41 -6.79 12.23
N ALA A 111 9.00 -5.53 12.39
CA ALA A 111 9.54 -4.64 13.42
C ALA A 111 9.25 -5.14 14.84
N LEU A 112 8.10 -5.80 15.04
CA LEU A 112 7.70 -6.42 16.30
C LEU A 112 8.25 -7.85 16.47
N GLY A 113 8.92 -8.42 15.47
CA GLY A 113 9.42 -9.78 15.51
C GLY A 113 8.32 -10.85 15.56
N VAL A 114 7.10 -10.53 15.10
CA VAL A 114 5.97 -11.47 15.05
C VAL A 114 5.80 -12.04 13.65
N ALA A 115 5.20 -13.23 13.55
CA ALA A 115 4.91 -13.87 12.27
C ALA A 115 3.97 -13.00 11.41
N LEU A 116 4.21 -12.95 10.10
CA LEU A 116 3.32 -12.25 9.16
C LEU A 116 1.93 -12.90 9.17
N GLU A 117 0.87 -12.10 9.19
CA GLU A 117 -0.49 -12.61 9.06
C GLU A 117 -0.68 -13.24 7.66
N PRO A 118 -1.27 -14.44 7.56
CA PRO A 118 -1.59 -15.06 6.26
C PRO A 118 -2.48 -14.15 5.42
N LEU A 119 -2.28 -14.14 4.09
CA LEU A 119 -3.18 -13.41 3.19
C LEU A 119 -4.61 -13.97 3.31
N PRO A 120 -5.65 -13.11 3.23
CA PRO A 120 -7.02 -13.54 3.39
C PRO A 120 -7.48 -14.35 2.18
N ALA A 121 -8.46 -15.24 2.39
CA ALA A 121 -9.09 -15.97 1.31
C ALA A 121 -9.86 -15.01 0.37
N PRO A 122 -9.72 -15.14 -0.95
CA PRO A 122 -10.37 -14.24 -1.90
C PRO A 122 -11.88 -14.50 -1.96
N ALA A 123 -12.67 -13.44 -1.83
CA ALA A 123 -14.11 -13.48 -2.03
C ALA A 123 -14.47 -13.56 -3.52
N PRO A 124 -15.61 -14.17 -3.90
CA PRO A 124 -16.05 -14.20 -5.29
C PRO A 124 -16.52 -12.83 -5.76
N GLY A 125 -16.53 -12.64 -7.09
CA GLY A 125 -17.07 -11.46 -7.75
C GLY A 125 -16.09 -10.85 -8.76
N PRO A 126 -16.59 -10.16 -9.80
CA PRO A 126 -15.74 -9.45 -10.75
C PRO A 126 -15.14 -8.18 -10.12
N ALA A 127 -14.13 -7.62 -10.77
CA ALA A 127 -13.63 -6.28 -10.46
C ALA A 127 -14.78 -5.24 -10.49
N THR A 128 -14.74 -4.28 -9.57
CA THR A 128 -15.80 -3.29 -9.33
C THR A 128 -15.90 -2.24 -10.42
N GLN A 129 -14.84 -2.03 -11.19
CA GLN A 129 -14.73 -0.97 -12.21
C GLN A 129 -14.89 0.46 -11.65
N ASN A 130 -14.72 0.64 -10.33
CA ASN A 130 -14.76 1.96 -9.71
C ASN A 130 -13.43 2.69 -9.94
N ILE A 131 -13.33 3.32 -11.10
CA ILE A 131 -12.14 4.03 -11.58
C ILE A 131 -12.52 5.48 -11.86
N ALA A 132 -11.77 6.42 -11.30
CA ALA A 132 -11.98 7.84 -11.57
C ALA A 132 -11.59 8.19 -13.01
N SER A 133 -12.24 9.20 -13.59
CA SER A 133 -11.94 9.68 -14.94
C SER A 133 -11.35 11.09 -14.93
N GLY A 134 -10.69 11.49 -16.03
CA GLY A 134 -10.19 12.85 -16.22
C GLY A 134 -8.89 13.19 -15.49
N LEU A 135 -8.32 12.26 -14.73
CA LEU A 135 -6.99 12.41 -14.13
C LEU A 135 -5.90 12.30 -15.19
N LYS A 136 -4.79 13.01 -14.99
CA LYS A 136 -3.69 13.09 -15.95
C LYS A 136 -2.36 12.79 -15.28
N ARG A 137 -1.48 12.08 -15.99
CA ARG A 137 -0.05 12.02 -15.68
C ARG A 137 0.50 13.44 -15.82
N ARG A 138 0.92 14.07 -14.72
CA ARG A 138 1.53 15.41 -14.73
C ARG A 138 3.04 15.26 -14.69
N ARG A 139 3.68 15.63 -13.58
CA ARG A 139 5.08 15.29 -13.27
C ARG A 139 5.19 13.93 -12.56
N THR A 140 4.19 13.07 -12.74
CA THR A 140 4.04 11.80 -12.04
C THR A 140 3.96 10.65 -13.03
N HIS A 141 4.39 9.46 -12.60
CA HIS A 141 4.35 8.27 -13.44
C HIS A 141 2.92 7.75 -13.65
N LEU A 142 2.00 7.98 -12.71
CA LEU A 142 0.59 7.59 -12.81
C LEU A 142 -0.35 8.82 -12.79
N PRO A 143 -1.57 8.71 -13.35
CA PRO A 143 -2.58 9.76 -13.25
C PRO A 143 -2.99 10.00 -11.80
N MET A 144 -2.93 11.26 -11.37
CA MET A 144 -3.42 11.66 -10.05
C MET A 144 -4.05 13.06 -10.10
N PRO A 145 -4.90 13.44 -9.11
CA PRO A 145 -5.41 14.79 -8.98
C PRO A 145 -4.28 15.82 -8.83
N SER A 146 -4.56 17.08 -9.15
CA SER A 146 -3.69 18.16 -8.69
C SER A 146 -3.85 18.33 -7.18
N GLY A 147 -2.75 18.33 -6.44
CA GLY A 147 -2.80 18.55 -4.99
C GLY A 147 -1.74 17.74 -4.26
N ALA A 148 -2.05 17.41 -3.02
CA ALA A 148 -1.13 16.74 -2.12
C ALA A 148 -0.98 15.23 -2.45
N ILE A 149 0.16 14.66 -2.04
CA ILE A 149 0.51 13.25 -2.22
C ILE A 149 -0.53 12.25 -1.64
N PRO A 150 -1.27 12.54 -0.54
CA PRO A 150 -2.36 11.68 -0.07
C PRO A 150 -3.43 11.31 -1.12
N SER A 151 -3.57 12.13 -2.18
CA SER A 151 -4.47 11.88 -3.31
C SER A 151 -3.84 11.10 -4.46
N ALA A 152 -2.60 10.63 -4.33
CA ALA A 152 -1.87 9.95 -5.42
C ALA A 152 -2.59 8.70 -5.97
N LEU A 153 -3.42 8.04 -5.15
CA LEU A 153 -4.15 6.84 -5.53
C LEU A 153 -5.59 7.10 -5.99
N ASP A 154 -6.04 8.35 -6.09
CA ASP A 154 -7.45 8.69 -6.36
C ASP A 154 -7.95 8.27 -7.75
N LEU A 155 -7.08 7.77 -8.64
CA LEU A 155 -7.51 7.05 -9.84
C LEU A 155 -8.34 5.80 -9.50
N VAL A 156 -8.09 5.19 -8.35
CA VAL A 156 -8.77 4.00 -7.80
C VAL A 156 -9.36 4.34 -6.43
N PRO A 157 -10.51 5.05 -6.36
CA PRO A 157 -11.03 5.65 -5.12
C PRO A 157 -11.24 4.67 -3.97
N GLU A 158 -11.65 3.43 -4.26
CA GLU A 158 -11.87 2.40 -3.23
C GLU A 158 -10.57 2.01 -2.51
N VAL A 159 -9.47 1.95 -3.26
CA VAL A 159 -8.12 1.67 -2.72
C VAL A 159 -7.59 2.90 -1.99
N ALA A 160 -7.74 4.08 -2.59
CA ALA A 160 -7.30 5.35 -2.02
C ALA A 160 -7.95 5.63 -0.66
N LYS A 161 -9.24 5.29 -0.51
CA LYS A 161 -9.94 5.42 0.77
C LYS A 161 -9.29 4.57 1.87
N VAL A 162 -9.07 3.28 1.63
CA VAL A 162 -8.49 2.39 2.64
C VAL A 162 -7.05 2.80 2.96
N TYR A 163 -6.29 3.21 1.94
CA TYR A 163 -4.95 3.76 2.11
C TYR A 163 -4.93 4.98 3.04
N ARG A 164 -5.75 6.00 2.79
CA ARG A 164 -5.83 7.20 3.65
C ARG A 164 -6.37 6.91 5.05
N ASP A 165 -7.41 6.09 5.15
CA ASP A 165 -7.98 5.70 6.45
C ASP A 165 -6.93 5.00 7.33
N SER A 166 -5.91 4.40 6.72
CA SER A 166 -4.80 3.76 7.43
C SER A 166 -3.77 4.72 8.03
N PHE A 167 -3.73 5.99 7.60
CA PHE A 167 -2.69 6.94 8.02
C PHE A 167 -2.76 7.25 9.51
N GLY A 168 -3.95 7.55 10.01
CA GLY A 168 -4.15 7.92 11.41
C GLY A 168 -3.59 6.85 12.36
N PRO A 169 -4.05 5.60 12.29
CA PRO A 169 -3.55 4.56 13.19
C PRO A 169 -2.08 4.18 12.97
N GLN A 170 -1.55 4.27 11.74
CA GLN A 170 -0.15 3.90 11.47
C GLN A 170 0.87 5.02 11.74
N TYR A 171 0.46 6.28 11.57
CA TYR A 171 1.33 7.44 11.56
C TYR A 171 0.61 8.63 12.24
N MET A 172 -0.03 9.47 11.43
CA MET A 172 -0.85 10.62 11.81
C MET A 172 -1.93 10.83 10.74
N SER A 173 -3.10 11.35 11.11
CA SER A 173 -4.13 11.68 10.11
C SER A 173 -3.70 12.89 9.26
N GLU A 174 -4.35 13.11 8.11
CA GLU A 174 -4.08 14.31 7.30
C GLU A 174 -4.33 15.60 8.07
N SER A 175 -5.33 15.63 8.95
CA SER A 175 -5.55 16.77 9.85
C SER A 175 -4.42 16.93 10.87
N ASP A 176 -3.93 15.82 11.43
CA ASP A 176 -2.83 15.86 12.41
C ASP A 176 -1.52 16.40 11.79
N MET A 177 -1.30 16.14 10.49
CA MET A 177 -0.13 16.64 9.75
C MET A 177 -0.01 18.16 9.81
N ALA A 178 -1.12 18.90 9.96
CA ALA A 178 -1.14 20.36 10.04
C ALA A 178 -0.63 20.93 11.39
N PHE A 179 -0.50 20.09 12.43
CA PHE A 179 -0.15 20.54 13.78
C PHE A 179 1.30 20.18 14.12
N SER A 180 2.13 21.20 14.35
CA SER A 180 3.55 21.03 14.71
C SER A 180 3.78 20.48 16.12
N ASP A 181 2.75 20.54 16.97
CA ASP A 181 2.73 20.05 18.34
C ASP A 181 1.99 18.71 18.48
N PHE A 182 1.64 18.05 17.37
CA PHE A 182 1.04 16.72 17.42
C PHE A 182 1.91 15.75 18.23
N GLU A 183 1.28 15.03 19.15
CA GLU A 183 1.91 13.99 19.94
C GLU A 183 1.04 12.75 19.94
N ARG A 184 1.67 11.61 19.72
CA ARG A 184 1.01 10.31 19.87
C ARG A 184 1.30 9.79 21.26
N THR A 185 0.29 9.84 22.14
CA THR A 185 0.45 9.44 23.55
C THR A 185 -0.27 8.12 23.85
N PRO A 186 0.41 7.12 24.42
CA PRO A 186 1.87 7.03 24.59
C PRO A 186 2.57 6.88 23.23
N GLY A 187 3.82 7.34 23.11
CA GLY A 187 4.57 7.22 21.86
C GLY A 187 5.51 8.40 21.60
N LEU A 188 5.57 8.79 20.32
CA LEU A 188 6.50 9.79 19.81
C LEU A 188 5.81 11.15 19.66
N ASN A 189 6.53 12.22 19.97
CA ASN A 189 6.12 13.58 19.62
C ASN A 189 6.40 13.89 18.15
N ARG A 190 5.91 15.03 17.66
CA ARG A 190 6.05 15.43 16.25
C ARG A 190 7.49 15.37 15.75
N ALA A 191 8.44 15.96 16.48
CA ALA A 191 9.84 16.00 16.06
C ALA A 191 10.46 14.60 15.92
N GLN A 192 10.13 13.69 16.84
CA GLN A 192 10.60 12.30 16.78
C GLN A 192 9.96 11.53 15.62
N ILE A 193 8.65 11.73 15.39
CA ILE A 193 7.94 11.15 14.26
C ILE A 193 8.58 11.60 12.94
N GLU A 194 8.86 12.91 12.80
CA GLU A 194 9.46 13.45 11.58
C GLU A 194 10.92 13.01 11.39
N LEU A 195 11.67 12.76 12.46
CA LEU A 195 13.00 12.18 12.35
C LEU A 195 12.96 10.75 11.79
N VAL A 196 12.00 9.93 12.27
CA VAL A 196 11.80 8.57 11.77
C VAL A 196 11.29 8.59 10.33
N SER A 197 10.34 9.47 10.01
CA SER A 197 9.81 9.62 8.65
C SER A 197 10.92 10.05 7.69
N SER A 198 11.70 11.09 8.02
CA SER A 198 12.79 11.61 7.20
C SER A 198 13.87 10.56 6.94
N ARG A 199 14.23 9.78 7.96
CA ARG A 199 15.20 8.68 7.79
C ARG A 199 14.64 7.57 6.91
N THR A 200 13.36 7.23 7.06
CA THR A 200 12.68 6.24 6.21
C THR A 200 12.63 6.71 4.76
N SER A 201 12.27 7.99 4.51
CA SER A 201 12.27 8.57 3.18
C SER A 201 13.66 8.61 2.56
N PHE A 202 14.69 8.97 3.34
CA PHE A 202 16.08 8.99 2.87
C PHE A 202 16.56 7.60 2.42
N ILE A 203 16.27 6.55 3.21
CA ILE A 203 16.66 5.18 2.88
C ILE A 203 15.96 4.67 1.62
N ASN A 204 14.69 5.06 1.40
CA ASN A 204 13.89 4.61 0.27
C ASN A 204 13.94 5.57 -0.93
N GLU A 205 14.85 6.54 -0.92
CA GLU A 205 14.99 7.59 -1.95
C GLU A 205 13.66 8.30 -2.32
N CYS A 206 12.76 8.43 -1.34
CA CYS A 206 11.46 9.07 -1.50
C CYS A 206 11.58 10.59 -1.42
N PHE A 207 12.23 11.21 -2.40
CA PHE A 207 12.41 12.67 -2.48
C PHE A 207 11.44 13.31 -3.48
N TYR A 208 10.96 14.51 -3.15
CA TYR A 208 9.97 15.28 -3.93
C TYR A 208 10.63 16.28 -4.89
#